data_AF-A0A933JZG1-F1
#
_entry.id   AF-A0A933JZG1-F1
#
_cell.length_a   1.000
_cell.length_b   1.000
_cell.length_c   1.000
_cell.angle_alpha   90.00
_cell.angle_beta   90.00
_cell.angle_gamma   90.00
#
_symmetry.space_group_name_H-M   'P 1'
#
loop_
_entity.id
_entity.type
_entity.pdbx_description
1 polymer ?
#
loop_
_entity_poly.entity_id
_entity_poly.type
_entity_poly.pdbx_seq_one_letter_code
_entity_poly.pdbx_strand_id
1 'polypeptide(L)' 'MVPKPYFVILNEVKNLLRMQEIKLLFSNKLRDSSGFTLRMTVLKPSQLRFNHPPPSIEGGGSTRGCR' A
#
# COMPACT_ATOMS: atom_id res chain seq x y z
N MET A 1 -15.24 17.27 -2.90
CA MET A 1 -16.53 16.65 -3.28
C MET A 1 -16.40 16.14 -4.71
N VAL A 2 -16.74 14.89 -5.00
CA VAL A 2 -16.68 14.34 -6.37
C VAL A 2 -17.83 14.97 -7.17
N PRO A 3 -17.58 15.61 -8.33
CA PRO A 3 -18.67 16.21 -9.09
C PRO A 3 -19.68 15.14 -9.54
N LYS A 4 -20.98 15.46 -9.48
CA LYS A 4 -22.11 14.56 -9.78
C LYS A 4 -21.94 13.67 -11.03
N PRO A 5 -21.44 14.15 -12.20
CA PRO A 5 -21.26 13.28 -13.36
C PRO A 5 -20.26 12.13 -13.12
N TYR A 6 -19.21 12.37 -12.34
CA TYR A 6 -18.23 11.34 -12.03
C TYR A 6 -18.80 10.28 -11.07
N PHE A 7 -19.76 10.63 -10.23
CA PHE A 7 -20.42 9.65 -9.35
C PHE A 7 -21.21 8.61 -10.15
N VAL A 8 -21.90 9.04 -11.21
CA VAL A 8 -22.66 8.15 -12.10
C VAL A 8 -21.73 7.19 -12.83
N ILE A 9 -20.66 7.71 -13.45
CA ILE A 9 -19.65 6.89 -14.14
C ILE A 9 -19.00 5.89 -13.19
N LEU A 10 -18.64 6.31 -11.98
CA LEU A 10 -18.06 5.41 -10.99
C LEU A 10 -19.02 4.29 -10.57
N ASN A 11 -20.32 4.57 -10.51
CA ASN A 11 -21.32 3.57 -10.16
C ASN A 11 -21.55 2.57 -11.31
N GLU A 12 -21.61 3.05 -12.55
CA GLU A 12 -21.72 2.20 -13.73
C GLU A 12 -20.51 1.28 -13.88
N VAL A 13 -19.29 1.81 -13.70
CA VAL A 13 -18.06 1.02 -13.74
C VAL A 13 -18.06 -0.04 -12.63
N LYS A 14 -18.46 0.31 -11.40
CA LYS A 14 -18.55 -0.66 -10.30
C LYS A 14 -19.57 -1.78 -10.57
N ASN A 15 -20.68 -1.44 -11.22
CA ASN A 15 -21.70 -2.41 -11.61
C ASN A 15 -21.20 -3.32 -12.74
N LEU A 16 -20.57 -2.75 -13.77
CA LEU A 16 -19.99 -3.49 -14.89
C LEU A 16 -18.92 -4.48 -14.42
N LEU A 17 -18.05 -4.05 -13.51
CA LEU A 17 -17.01 -4.89 -12.92
C LEU A 17 -17.54 -5.90 -11.90
N ARG A 18 -18.85 -5.91 -11.60
CA ARG A 18 -19.46 -6.77 -10.59
C ARG A 18 -18.71 -6.74 -9.27
N MET A 19 -18.51 -5.55 -8.72
CA MET A 19 -17.65 -5.33 -7.55
C MET A 19 -17.99 -6.20 -6.33
N GLN A 20 -19.23 -6.68 -6.19
CA GLN A 20 -19.61 -7.61 -5.12
C GLN A 20 -18.93 -8.98 -5.29
N GLU A 21 -18.88 -9.51 -6.52
CA GLU A 21 -18.23 -10.79 -6.85
C GLU A 21 -16.71 -10.69 -6.65
N ILE A 22 -16.11 -9.56 -7.05
CA ILE A 22 -14.68 -9.29 -6.81
C ILE A 22 -14.36 -9.27 -5.32
N LYS A 23 -15.19 -8.62 -4.50
CA LYS A 23 -15.02 -8.60 -3.04
C LYS A 23 -15.13 -10.00 -2.42
N LEU A 24 -16.07 -10.81 -2.91
CA LEU A 24 -16.23 -12.19 -2.47
C LEU A 24 -15.00 -13.03 -2.84
N LEU A 25 -14.55 -12.94 -4.10
CA LEU A 25 -13.35 -13.63 -4.58
C LEU A 25 -12.10 -13.23 -3.77
N PHE A 26 -11.93 -11.94 -3.51
CA PHE A 26 -10.84 -11.43 -2.69
C PHE A 26 -10.87 -12.01 -1.28
N SER A 27 -12.05 -12.05 -0.64
CA SER A 27 -12.23 -12.61 0.70
C SER A 27 -11.92 -14.11 0.75
N ASN A 28 -12.38 -14.86 -0.26
CA ASN A 28 -12.06 -16.28 -0.39
C ASN A 28 -10.56 -16.50 -0.59
N LYS A 29 -9.90 -15.71 -1.45
CA LYS A 29 -8.45 -15.82 -1.66
C LYS A 29 -7.64 -15.47 -0.40
N LEU A 30 -8.07 -14.49 0.38
CA LEU A 30 -7.45 -14.18 1.67
C LEU A 30 -7.56 -15.32 2.68
N ARG A 31 -8.65 -16.10 2.64
CA ARG A 31 -8.83 -17.23 3.56
C ARG A 31 -8.10 -18.48 3.06
N ASP A 32 -8.22 -18.76 1.77
CA ASP A 32 -7.91 -20.08 1.20
C ASP A 32 -6.54 -20.12 0.51
N SER A 33 -5.87 -18.98 0.32
CA SER A 33 -4.55 -18.90 -0.34
C SER A 33 -3.50 -18.22 0.54
N SER A 34 -2.65 -19.04 1.17
CA SER A 34 -1.52 -18.58 2.00
C SER A 34 -0.59 -17.62 1.26
N GLY A 35 -0.30 -17.87 -0.03
CA GLY A 35 0.53 -17.00 -0.86
C GLY A 35 -0.12 -15.65 -1.18
N PHE A 36 -1.45 -15.61 -1.33
CA PHE A 36 -2.19 -14.36 -1.51
C PHE A 36 -2.18 -13.52 -0.21
N THR A 37 -2.42 -14.17 0.93
CA THR A 37 -2.41 -13.55 2.25
C THR A 37 -1.05 -12.99 2.62
N LEU A 38 0.03 -13.74 2.35
CA LEU A 38 1.40 -13.28 2.59
C LEU A 38 1.69 -11.98 1.82
N ARG A 39 1.36 -11.93 0.53
CA ARG A 39 1.55 -10.71 -0.29
C ARG A 39 0.73 -9.54 0.24
N MET A 40 -0.49 -9.78 0.71
CA MET A 40 -1.31 -8.74 1.34
C MET A 40 -0.75 -8.25 2.68
N THR A 41 -0.07 -9.11 3.45
CA THR A 41 0.60 -8.68 4.69
C THR A 41 1.84 -7.81 4.43
N VAL A 42 2.58 -8.05 3.34
CA VAL A 42 3.74 -7.24 2.93
C VAL A 42 3.31 -5.83 2.49
N LEU A 43 2.10 -5.69 1.95
CA LEU A 43 1.53 -4.39 1.57
C LEU A 43 1.03 -3.55 2.77
N LYS A 44 1.14 -4.05 4.01
CA LYS A 44 0.77 -3.25 5.19
C LYS A 44 1.79 -2.12 5.39
N PRO A 45 1.35 -0.86 5.59
CA PRO A 45 2.23 0.31 5.69
C PRO A 45 3.33 0.23 6.75
N SER A 46 3.18 -0.66 7.75
CA SER A 46 4.16 -0.87 8.82
C SER A 46 5.49 -1.45 8.34
N GLN A 47 5.57 -2.00 7.12
CA GLN A 47 6.81 -2.52 6.52
C GLN A 47 7.45 -1.58 5.48
N LEU A 48 6.77 -0.51 5.07
CA LEU A 48 7.34 0.58 4.26
C LEU A 48 8.14 1.57 5.14
N ARG A 49 8.89 1.07 6.11
CA ARG A 49 9.96 1.86 6.72
C ARG A 49 11.12 1.81 5.76
N PHE A 50 11.31 2.91 5.04
CA PHE A 50 12.54 3.16 4.31
C PHE A 50 13.71 3.05 5.30
N ASN A 51 14.34 1.87 5.38
CA ASN A 51 15.63 1.67 6.03
C ASN A 51 16.72 2.27 5.13
N HIS A 52 16.53 3.53 4.73
CA HIS A 52 17.62 4.31 4.19
C HIS A 52 18.27 4.95 5.40
N PRO A 53 19.55 4.63 5.71
CA PRO A 53 20.28 5.50 6.61
C PRO A 53 20.14 6.93 6.06
N PRO A 54 19.98 7.95 6.93
CA PRO A 54 19.98 9.33 6.46
C PRO A 54 21.21 9.54 5.57
N PRO A 55 21.08 10.27 4.44
CA PRO A 55 22.20 10.46 3.53
C PRO A 55 23.39 10.97 4.35
N SER A 56 24.48 10.20 4.32
CA SER A 56 25.70 10.54 5.03
C SER A 56 26.16 11.89 4.49
N ILE A 57 26.12 12.93 5.33
CA ILE A 57 26.60 14.25 4.96
C ILE A 57 28.13 14.17 5.01
N GLU A 58 28.73 13.64 3.95
CA GLU A 58 30.18 13.77 3.74
C GLU A 58 30.45 15.22 3.34
N GLY A 59 30.47 16.08 4.35
CA GLY A 59 30.62 17.51 4.16
C GLY A 59 30.48 18.25 5.48
N GLY A 60 31.48 18.14 6.35
CA GLY A 60 31.62 19.09 7.46
C GLY A 60 32.41 18.59 8.66
N GLY A 61 33.70 18.89 8.67
CA GLY A 61 34.39 19.34 9.89
C GLY A 61 34.77 18.29 10.93
N SER A 62 36.07 18.02 10.98
CA SER A 62 36.87 17.75 12.19
C SER A 62 36.21 18.21 13.49
N THR A 63 36.01 17.29 14.45
CA THR A 63 36.54 17.42 15.81
C THR A 63 36.45 16.10 16.58
N ARG A 64 37.64 15.61 16.97
CA ARG A 64 38.03 14.95 18.23
C ARG A 64 36.97 14.16 19.01
N GLY A 65 37.31 12.91 19.29
CA GLY A 65 36.46 11.95 19.99
C GLY A 65 36.20 12.23 21.46
N CYS A 66 35.47 11.31 22.07
CA CYS A 66 35.51 10.96 23.49
C CYS A 66 34.79 9.62 23.68
N ARG A 67 35.58 8.64 24.13
CA ARG A 67 35.26 7.36 24.80
C ARG A 67 34.30 6.39 24.15
#